data_AF-A0A2E9YQT1-F1
#
_entry.id   AF-A0A2E9YQT1-F1
#
_cell.length_a   1.000
_cell.length_b   1.000
_cell.length_c   1.000
_cell.angle_alpha   90.00
_cell.angle_beta   90.00
_cell.angle_gamma   90.00
#
_symmetry.space_group_name_H-M   'P 1'
#
loop_
_entity.id
_entity.type
_entity.pdbx_description
1 polymer ?
#
loop_
_entity_poly.entity_id
_entity_poly.type
_entity_poly.pdbx_seq_one_letter_code
_entity_poly.pdbx_strand_id
1 'polypeptide(L)'
;MPIRFIQMADPQFGMFSSISKLTEEEAISRSREGLTLRYVEQELDGFAPETKLFTKAIKYANEYKPDFVVICGDMVNEADSDDQRKELFRITSQLNKDIPIYWVAGNHDVGNTPTPETLNSYRKLFGEDNYSFQIENYYFITINSSICSDPSLIPGEWDSLIGFLENELEKALNMDATHKIVFLHHPLFLETPDEPDNYFVIPFPRRQEIISLLHRNKASAVFSGHLHRNNYRNLKGIEYVSTGPVGYPLAHDPSGIRIVDLDGTGLRHHYLSLE
;
A
#
# COMPACT_ATOMS: atom_id res chain seq x y z
N MET A 1 -8.74 -20.18 -13.77
CA MET A 1 -7.49 -20.53 -13.06
C MET A 1 -7.41 -19.68 -11.80
N PRO A 2 -6.85 -20.18 -10.69
CA PRO A 2 -6.59 -19.35 -9.51
C PRO A 2 -5.46 -18.34 -9.81
N ILE A 3 -5.52 -17.16 -9.21
CA ILE A 3 -4.45 -16.15 -9.23
C ILE A 3 -3.88 -16.03 -7.83
N ARG A 4 -2.55 -15.96 -7.72
CA ARG A 4 -1.83 -15.86 -6.46
C ARG A 4 -0.87 -14.69 -6.53
N PHE A 5 -0.99 -13.76 -5.60
CA PHE A 5 -0.09 -12.62 -5.54
C PHE A 5 0.46 -12.40 -4.13
N ILE A 6 1.58 -11.68 -4.08
CA ILE A 6 2.16 -11.23 -2.80
C ILE A 6 1.87 -9.75 -2.67
N GLN A 7 1.19 -9.38 -1.59
CA GLN A 7 1.05 -8.00 -1.15
C GLN A 7 2.17 -7.69 -0.16
N MET A 8 2.93 -6.64 -0.45
CA MET A 8 3.87 -6.00 0.45
C MET A 8 3.38 -4.57 0.72
N ALA A 9 3.84 -3.96 1.81
CA ALA A 9 3.64 -2.54 2.08
C ALA A 9 4.83 -2.00 2.86
N ASP A 10 5.04 -0.69 2.79
CA ASP A 10 5.94 0.06 3.66
C ASP A 10 7.33 -0.59 3.85
N PRO A 11 8.08 -0.94 2.77
CA PRO A 11 9.48 -1.28 2.94
C PRO A 11 10.28 -0.08 3.48
N GLN A 12 9.84 1.14 3.16
CA GLN A 12 10.19 2.43 3.75
C GLN A 12 11.66 2.57 4.16
N PHE A 13 12.55 2.39 3.18
CA PHE A 13 14.00 2.45 3.39
C PHE A 13 14.39 3.71 4.15
N GLY A 14 15.05 3.56 5.30
CA GLY A 14 15.53 4.67 6.14
C GLY A 14 14.66 4.97 7.36
N MET A 15 13.48 4.36 7.46
CA MET A 15 12.58 4.54 8.60
C MET A 15 13.20 4.05 9.91
N PHE A 16 13.94 2.93 9.91
CA PHE A 16 14.61 2.44 11.13
C PHE A 16 15.62 3.47 11.67
N SER A 17 16.43 4.06 10.78
CA SER A 17 17.34 5.15 11.15
C SER A 17 16.57 6.35 11.67
N SER A 18 15.52 6.79 10.96
CA SER A 18 14.71 7.95 11.35
C SER A 18 14.08 7.80 12.74
N ILE A 19 13.50 6.64 13.03
CA ILE A 19 12.87 6.34 14.33
C ILE A 19 13.91 6.20 15.44
N SER A 20 15.06 5.57 15.16
CA SER A 20 16.11 5.38 16.18
C SER A 20 16.72 6.68 16.72
N LYS A 21 16.54 7.78 15.98
CA LYS A 21 17.05 9.12 16.34
C LYS A 21 16.03 9.96 17.11
N LEU A 22 14.84 9.43 17.38
CA LEU A 22 13.84 10.09 18.21
C LEU A 22 14.24 9.97 19.67
N THR A 23 14.12 11.07 20.41
CA THR A 23 14.10 11.03 21.88
C THR A 23 12.88 10.26 22.38
N GLU A 24 12.91 9.78 23.62
CA GLU A 24 11.75 9.12 24.24
C GLU A 24 10.49 10.01 24.22
N GLU A 25 10.65 11.31 24.47
CA GLU A 25 9.56 12.29 24.45
C GLU A 25 9.00 12.50 23.03
N GLU A 26 9.86 12.54 22.01
CA GLU A 26 9.43 12.58 20.61
C GLU A 26 8.73 11.28 20.18
N ALA A 27 9.23 10.12 20.61
CA ALA A 27 8.59 8.85 20.32
C ALA A 27 7.19 8.75 20.95
N ILE A 28 7.03 9.22 22.20
CA ILE A 28 5.73 9.28 22.88
C ILE A 28 4.79 10.26 22.18
N SER A 29 5.24 11.48 21.85
CA SER A 29 4.40 12.50 21.21
C SER A 29 4.00 12.15 19.77
N ARG A 30 4.85 11.41 19.03
CA ARG A 30 4.56 10.93 17.68
C ARG A 30 3.77 9.62 17.67
N SER A 31 3.73 8.90 18.79
CA SER A 31 2.82 7.77 18.95
C SER A 31 1.38 8.26 18.89
N ARG A 32 0.52 7.47 18.25
CA ARG A 32 -0.90 7.77 18.06
C ARG A 32 -1.69 6.58 18.56
N GLU A 33 -2.98 6.75 18.86
CA GLU A 33 -3.82 5.63 19.28
C GLU A 33 -3.72 4.48 18.26
N GLY A 34 -3.21 3.33 18.71
CA GLY A 34 -3.00 2.14 17.88
C GLY A 34 -1.65 2.02 17.16
N LEU A 35 -0.74 3.01 17.29
CA LEU A 35 0.66 2.93 16.85
C LEU A 35 1.62 3.21 18.01
N THR A 36 2.59 2.33 18.21
CA THR A 36 3.62 2.46 19.24
C THR A 36 4.99 2.60 18.58
N LEU A 37 5.56 3.79 18.61
CA LEU A 37 6.97 3.99 18.27
C LEU A 37 7.81 3.49 19.43
N ARG A 38 8.69 2.52 19.18
CA ARG A 38 9.60 2.01 20.20
C ARG A 38 10.87 2.86 20.17
N TYR A 39 11.16 3.53 21.30
CA TYR A 39 12.47 4.11 21.52
C TYR A 39 13.55 3.02 21.45
N VAL A 40 14.67 3.32 20.81
CA VAL A 40 15.80 2.40 20.66
C VAL A 40 17.01 3.09 21.27
N GLU A 41 17.71 2.43 22.20
CA GLU A 41 18.88 3.02 22.87
C GLU A 41 20.07 3.23 21.93
N GLN A 42 20.11 2.49 20.82
CA GLN A 42 21.15 2.57 19.82
C GLN A 42 20.61 3.23 18.56
N GLU A 43 21.17 4.40 18.23
CA GLU A 43 20.96 5.04 16.94
C GLU A 43 21.44 4.12 15.81
N LEU A 44 20.62 4.02 14.77
CA LEU A 44 20.91 3.34 13.53
C LEU A 44 21.17 4.38 12.45
N ASP A 45 22.14 4.09 11.58
CA ASP A 45 22.40 4.88 10.39
C ASP A 45 22.12 4.07 9.13
N GLY A 46 21.56 4.75 8.12
CA GLY A 46 21.23 4.16 6.82
C GLY A 46 19.97 3.29 6.87
N PHE A 47 19.98 2.22 6.07
CA PHE A 47 18.79 1.41 5.77
C PHE A 47 19.11 -0.10 5.73
N ALA A 48 20.07 -0.55 6.56
CA ALA A 48 20.49 -1.95 6.61
C ALA A 48 19.37 -2.92 7.09
N PRO A 49 18.52 -2.58 8.07
CA PRO A 49 17.37 -3.41 8.43
C PRO A 49 16.40 -3.61 7.26
N GLU A 50 16.02 -2.53 6.59
CA GLU A 50 15.11 -2.53 5.43
C GLU A 50 15.73 -3.31 4.27
N THR A 51 17.03 -3.12 4.01
CA THR A 51 17.80 -3.91 3.03
C THR A 51 17.66 -5.40 3.29
N LYS A 52 17.84 -5.83 4.55
CA LYS A 52 17.76 -7.25 4.92
C LYS A 52 16.35 -7.80 4.76
N LEU A 53 15.34 -7.09 5.28
CA LEU A 53 13.94 -7.51 5.25
C LEU A 53 13.40 -7.55 3.82
N PHE A 54 13.61 -6.50 3.04
CA PHE A 54 13.16 -6.43 1.66
C PHE A 54 13.90 -7.44 0.77
N THR A 55 15.19 -7.70 1.00
CA THR A 55 15.91 -8.79 0.31
C THR A 55 15.29 -10.16 0.63
N LYS A 56 14.88 -10.41 1.88
CA LYS A 56 14.19 -11.65 2.26
C LYS A 56 12.82 -11.74 1.59
N ALA A 57 12.08 -10.64 1.49
CA ALA A 57 10.79 -10.56 0.80
C ALA A 57 10.92 -10.89 -0.71
N ILE A 58 11.88 -10.29 -1.41
CA ILE A 58 12.14 -10.56 -2.83
C ILE A 58 12.61 -12.00 -3.06
N LYS A 59 13.48 -12.51 -2.18
CA LYS A 59 13.90 -13.92 -2.23
C LYS A 59 12.70 -14.86 -2.07
N TYR A 60 11.83 -14.58 -1.10
CA TYR A 60 10.60 -15.36 -0.91
C TYR A 60 9.72 -15.32 -2.16
N ALA A 61 9.51 -14.14 -2.77
CA ALA A 61 8.72 -14.01 -3.98
C ALA A 61 9.27 -14.86 -5.13
N ASN A 62 10.60 -14.88 -5.31
CA ASN A 62 11.26 -15.74 -6.31
C ASN A 62 11.06 -17.23 -6.07
N GLU A 63 11.06 -17.66 -4.81
CA GLU A 63 10.83 -19.06 -4.42
C GLU A 63 9.36 -19.46 -4.56
N TYR A 64 8.44 -18.57 -4.14
CA TYR A 64 6.99 -18.78 -4.17
C TYR A 64 6.41 -18.75 -5.59
N LYS A 65 6.99 -17.94 -6.48
CA LYS A 65 6.55 -17.73 -7.87
C LYS A 65 5.07 -17.31 -7.97
N PRO A 66 4.68 -16.16 -7.37
CA PRO A 66 3.35 -15.62 -7.56
C PRO A 66 3.14 -15.16 -9.01
N ASP A 67 1.88 -14.98 -9.39
CA ASP A 67 1.49 -14.38 -10.66
C ASP A 67 1.91 -12.90 -10.74
N PHE A 68 1.99 -12.21 -9.59
CA PHE A 68 2.60 -10.87 -9.46
C PHE A 68 2.92 -10.50 -8.00
N VAL A 69 3.66 -9.42 -7.83
CA VAL A 69 3.88 -8.72 -6.55
C VAL A 69 3.26 -7.33 -6.64
N VAL A 70 2.64 -6.87 -5.55
CA VAL A 70 2.20 -5.48 -5.39
C VAL A 70 2.80 -4.89 -4.12
N ILE A 71 3.27 -3.64 -4.20
CA ILE A 71 3.82 -2.90 -3.06
C ILE A 71 2.90 -1.70 -2.78
N CYS A 72 2.15 -1.78 -1.68
CA CYS A 72 1.14 -0.80 -1.25
C CYS A 72 1.76 0.45 -0.60
N GLY A 73 2.62 1.15 -1.32
CA GLY A 73 3.16 2.48 -0.95
C GLY A 73 4.30 2.48 0.06
N ASP A 74 4.83 3.70 0.25
CA ASP A 74 5.92 4.07 1.14
C ASP A 74 7.18 3.25 0.85
N MET A 75 7.66 3.36 -0.38
CA MET A 75 8.84 2.65 -0.86
C MET A 75 10.11 3.10 -0.12
N VAL A 76 10.24 4.40 0.13
CA VAL A 76 11.39 5.04 0.78
C VAL A 76 10.89 5.98 1.88
N ASN A 77 11.70 6.23 2.91
CA ASN A 77 11.30 7.14 3.98
C ASN A 77 11.39 8.62 3.57
N GLU A 78 12.40 8.96 2.78
CA GLU A 78 12.63 10.32 2.30
C GLU A 78 12.51 10.35 0.77
N ALA A 79 11.45 11.00 0.27
CA ALA A 79 11.09 11.02 -1.15
C ALA A 79 12.19 11.58 -2.07
N ASP A 80 13.13 12.37 -1.53
CA ASP A 80 14.25 12.98 -2.26
C ASP A 80 15.56 12.19 -2.13
N SER A 81 15.63 11.17 -1.26
CA SER A 81 16.83 10.36 -1.05
C SER A 81 17.15 9.41 -2.21
N ASP A 82 18.16 9.78 -2.99
CA ASP A 82 18.71 8.94 -4.07
C ASP A 82 19.24 7.60 -3.56
N ASP A 83 19.84 7.56 -2.37
CA ASP A 83 20.47 6.35 -1.84
C ASP A 83 19.43 5.31 -1.41
N GLN A 84 18.34 5.74 -0.76
CA GLN A 84 17.21 4.86 -0.43
C GLN A 84 16.59 4.28 -1.70
N ARG A 85 16.36 5.12 -2.73
CA ARG A 85 15.82 4.66 -4.02
C ARG A 85 16.74 3.69 -4.74
N LYS A 86 18.04 3.98 -4.81
CA LYS A 86 19.02 3.10 -5.45
C LYS A 86 19.02 1.73 -4.82
N GLU A 87 18.96 1.65 -3.49
CA GLU A 87 18.94 0.37 -2.80
C GLU A 87 17.64 -0.40 -3.01
N LEU A 88 16.50 0.28 -2.91
CA LEU A 88 15.19 -0.29 -3.26
C LEU A 88 15.22 -0.91 -4.66
N PHE A 89 15.68 -0.17 -5.68
CA PHE A 89 15.74 -0.67 -7.05
C PHE A 89 16.80 -1.76 -7.25
N ARG A 90 17.94 -1.68 -6.55
CA ARG A 90 18.96 -2.73 -6.57
C ARG A 90 18.38 -4.06 -6.07
N ILE A 91 17.61 -4.04 -4.99
CA ILE A 91 16.97 -5.24 -4.43
C ILE A 91 15.83 -5.71 -5.32
N THR A 92 14.97 -4.79 -5.77
CA THR A 92 13.86 -5.12 -6.66
C THR A 92 14.33 -5.74 -7.98
N SER A 93 15.49 -5.31 -8.51
CA SER A 93 16.07 -5.88 -9.74
C SER A 93 16.45 -7.37 -9.64
N GLN A 94 16.48 -7.92 -8.42
CA GLN A 94 16.71 -9.35 -8.17
C GLN A 94 15.41 -10.18 -8.21
N LEU A 95 14.24 -9.54 -8.29
CA LEU A 95 12.98 -10.24 -8.57
C LEU A 95 13.08 -10.88 -9.96
N ASN A 96 12.59 -12.12 -10.08
CA ASN A 96 12.54 -12.82 -11.34
C ASN A 96 11.72 -11.99 -12.34
N LYS A 97 12.27 -11.78 -13.55
CA LYS A 97 11.66 -10.98 -14.62
C LYS A 97 10.30 -11.49 -15.08
N ASP A 98 10.00 -12.77 -14.82
CA ASP A 98 8.71 -13.38 -15.12
C ASP A 98 7.62 -13.03 -14.09
N ILE A 99 7.98 -12.39 -12.97
CA ILE A 99 7.06 -11.94 -11.92
C ILE A 99 6.87 -10.42 -12.06
N PRO A 100 5.73 -9.95 -12.57
CA PRO A 100 5.41 -8.52 -12.62
C PRO A 100 5.40 -7.91 -11.22
N ILE A 101 5.83 -6.65 -11.12
CA ILE A 101 5.73 -5.84 -9.91
C ILE A 101 4.88 -4.61 -10.18
N TYR A 102 3.94 -4.36 -9.27
CA TYR A 102 3.00 -3.24 -9.32
C TYR A 102 3.22 -2.31 -8.14
N TRP A 103 3.37 -1.02 -8.43
CA TRP A 103 3.63 0.02 -7.43
C TRP A 103 2.36 0.79 -7.12
N VAL A 104 2.12 1.04 -5.84
CA VAL A 104 1.05 1.92 -5.36
C VAL A 104 1.71 3.12 -4.69
N ALA A 105 1.20 4.32 -4.91
CA ALA A 105 1.77 5.51 -4.29
C ALA A 105 1.35 5.63 -2.81
N GLY A 106 2.32 5.85 -1.92
CA GLY A 106 2.12 6.22 -0.52
C GLY A 106 2.47 7.68 -0.22
N ASN A 107 2.19 8.13 1.01
CA ASN A 107 2.43 9.52 1.40
C ASN A 107 3.93 9.85 1.55
N HIS A 108 4.80 8.88 1.79
CA HIS A 108 6.25 9.09 1.75
C HIS A 108 6.78 9.17 0.31
N ASP A 109 6.02 8.72 -0.69
CA ASP A 109 6.45 8.79 -2.08
C ASP A 109 6.00 10.09 -2.78
N VAL A 110 4.78 10.57 -2.48
CA VAL A 110 4.19 11.77 -3.12
C VAL A 110 3.85 12.91 -2.15
N GLY A 111 3.99 12.72 -0.84
CA GLY A 111 3.59 13.66 0.21
C GLY A 111 2.17 13.42 0.74
N ASN A 112 1.92 13.84 2.00
CA ASN A 112 0.57 13.81 2.60
C ASN A 112 -0.40 14.75 1.85
N THR A 113 0.12 15.86 1.35
CA THR A 113 -0.56 16.79 0.43
C THR A 113 0.28 16.84 -0.84
N PRO A 114 0.00 16.01 -1.86
CA PRO A 114 0.82 15.95 -3.06
C PRO A 114 0.80 17.26 -3.84
N THR A 115 1.88 17.53 -4.57
CA THR A 115 1.99 18.65 -5.52
C THR A 115 2.20 18.11 -6.94
N PRO A 116 2.03 18.93 -7.99
CA PRO A 116 2.34 18.51 -9.36
C PRO A 116 3.77 17.98 -9.51
N GLU A 117 4.73 18.56 -8.77
CA GLU A 117 6.13 18.14 -8.79
C GLU A 117 6.33 16.77 -8.15
N THR A 118 5.72 16.50 -7.00
CA THR A 118 5.86 15.20 -6.33
C THR A 118 5.17 14.08 -7.11
N LEU A 119 3.98 14.34 -7.68
CA LEU A 119 3.30 13.39 -8.58
C LEU A 119 4.14 13.10 -9.82
N ASN A 120 4.70 14.13 -10.46
CA ASN A 120 5.57 13.94 -11.63
C ASN A 120 6.87 13.19 -11.30
N SER A 121 7.44 13.44 -10.11
CA SER A 121 8.61 12.70 -9.62
C SER A 121 8.29 11.21 -9.46
N TYR A 122 7.18 10.88 -8.78
CA TYR A 122 6.69 9.51 -8.65
C TYR A 122 6.47 8.86 -10.02
N ARG A 123 5.71 9.54 -10.90
CA ARG A 123 5.35 9.01 -12.23
C ARG A 123 6.57 8.67 -13.08
N LYS A 124 7.65 9.45 -12.98
CA LYS A 124 8.93 9.18 -13.66
C LYS A 124 9.68 7.98 -13.11
N LEU A 125 9.56 7.69 -11.81
CA LEU A 125 10.31 6.65 -11.13
C LEU A 125 9.59 5.30 -11.14
N PHE A 126 8.27 5.31 -10.90
CA PHE A 126 7.46 4.12 -10.67
C PHE A 126 6.39 3.87 -11.74
N GLY A 127 6.16 4.84 -12.64
CA GLY A 127 5.10 4.80 -13.64
C GLY A 127 3.82 5.46 -13.15
N GLU A 128 2.73 5.30 -13.91
CA GLU A 128 1.43 5.89 -13.58
C GLU A 128 1.01 5.59 -12.13
N ASP A 129 0.42 6.58 -11.46
CA ASP A 129 -0.03 6.48 -10.07
C ASP A 129 -1.52 6.12 -9.94
N ASN A 130 -2.25 6.14 -11.05
CA ASN A 130 -3.56 5.52 -11.20
C ASN A 130 -3.55 4.65 -12.47
N TYR A 131 -3.76 3.35 -12.34
CA TYR A 131 -3.75 2.42 -13.47
C TYR A 131 -4.50 1.13 -13.15
N SER A 132 -4.83 0.37 -14.18
CA SER A 132 -5.47 -0.93 -14.03
C SER A 132 -4.76 -1.98 -14.87
N PHE A 133 -4.93 -3.22 -14.48
CA PHE A 133 -4.46 -4.36 -15.23
C PHE A 133 -5.39 -5.55 -15.04
N GLN A 134 -5.29 -6.48 -15.96
CA GLN A 134 -6.13 -7.67 -16.00
C GLN A 134 -5.24 -8.90 -16.14
N ILE A 135 -5.54 -9.93 -15.37
CA ILE A 135 -4.94 -11.25 -15.53
C ILE A 135 -6.10 -12.24 -15.66
N GLU A 136 -6.22 -12.88 -16.82
CA GLU A 136 -7.37 -13.73 -17.13
C GLU A 136 -8.70 -12.98 -16.89
N ASN A 137 -9.59 -13.48 -16.03
CA ASN A 137 -10.86 -12.83 -15.68
C ASN A 137 -10.81 -12.05 -14.35
N TYR A 138 -9.61 -11.69 -13.87
CA TYR A 138 -9.41 -10.93 -12.63
C TYR A 138 -8.99 -9.52 -12.98
N TYR A 139 -9.63 -8.53 -12.36
CA TYR A 139 -9.41 -7.12 -12.63
C TYR A 139 -8.80 -6.44 -11.41
N PHE A 140 -7.72 -5.69 -11.63
CA PHE A 140 -6.95 -5.04 -10.60
C PHE A 140 -6.86 -3.54 -10.92
N ILE A 141 -7.10 -2.70 -9.92
CA ILE A 141 -7.12 -1.25 -10.06
C ILE A 141 -6.24 -0.67 -8.96
N THR A 142 -5.28 0.16 -9.33
CA THR A 142 -4.42 0.88 -8.39
C THR A 142 -4.81 2.35 -8.42
N ILE A 143 -5.01 2.95 -7.25
CA ILE A 143 -5.28 4.39 -7.10
C ILE A 143 -4.31 5.05 -6.12
N ASN A 144 -3.94 6.30 -6.42
CA ASN A 144 -3.10 7.11 -5.55
C ASN A 144 -3.93 7.69 -4.39
N SER A 145 -3.95 6.96 -3.28
CA SER A 145 -4.71 7.39 -2.09
C SER A 145 -4.24 8.69 -1.45
N SER A 146 -3.02 9.19 -1.72
CA SER A 146 -2.60 10.51 -1.21
C SER A 146 -3.40 11.66 -1.86
N ILE A 147 -3.84 11.48 -3.11
CA ILE A 147 -4.80 12.38 -3.78
C ILE A 147 -6.17 12.31 -3.08
N CYS A 148 -6.58 11.10 -2.67
CA CYS A 148 -7.80 10.90 -1.89
C CYS A 148 -7.69 11.49 -0.47
N SER A 149 -6.49 11.56 0.11
CA SER A 149 -6.26 12.12 1.45
C SER A 149 -6.30 13.64 1.42
N ASP A 150 -5.58 14.30 0.52
CA ASP A 150 -5.56 15.75 0.40
C ASP A 150 -5.17 16.25 -1.02
N PRO A 151 -6.17 16.57 -1.88
CA PRO A 151 -5.91 17.06 -3.23
C PRO A 151 -5.74 18.59 -3.31
N SER A 152 -5.58 19.31 -2.19
CA SER A 152 -5.67 20.78 -2.15
C SER A 152 -4.64 21.52 -3.02
N LEU A 153 -3.48 20.91 -3.29
CA LEU A 153 -2.42 21.49 -4.13
C LEU A 153 -2.38 20.93 -5.57
N ILE A 154 -3.34 20.07 -5.92
CA ILE A 154 -3.44 19.40 -7.22
C ILE A 154 -4.89 19.46 -7.76
N PRO A 155 -5.41 20.65 -8.11
CA PRO A 155 -6.77 20.80 -8.58
C PRO A 155 -7.07 19.92 -9.81
N GLY A 156 -8.18 19.17 -9.76
CA GLY A 156 -8.63 18.29 -10.84
C GLY A 156 -8.07 16.86 -10.81
N GLU A 157 -7.00 16.58 -10.05
CA GLU A 157 -6.49 15.21 -9.89
C GLU A 157 -7.49 14.31 -9.13
N TRP A 158 -8.24 14.86 -8.16
CA TRP A 158 -9.33 14.14 -7.50
C TRP A 158 -10.43 13.71 -8.48
N ASP A 159 -10.95 14.65 -9.26
CA ASP A 159 -12.02 14.35 -10.23
C ASP A 159 -11.55 13.36 -11.30
N SER A 160 -10.28 13.49 -11.73
CA SER A 160 -9.66 12.56 -12.67
C SER A 160 -9.53 11.15 -12.08
N LEU A 161 -9.11 11.03 -10.82
CA LEU A 161 -8.99 9.76 -10.11
C LEU A 161 -10.35 9.09 -9.93
N ILE A 162 -11.38 9.84 -9.50
CA ILE A 162 -12.73 9.29 -9.33
C ILE A 162 -13.32 8.85 -10.66
N GLY A 163 -13.20 9.65 -11.71
CA GLY A 163 -13.65 9.27 -13.05
C GLY A 163 -12.92 8.03 -13.57
N PHE A 164 -11.61 7.93 -13.33
CA PHE A 164 -10.84 6.73 -13.63
C PHE A 164 -11.35 5.50 -12.87
N LEU A 165 -11.50 5.60 -11.54
CA LEU A 165 -11.96 4.50 -10.70
C LEU A 165 -13.36 4.02 -11.09
N GLU A 166 -14.29 4.95 -11.35
CA GLU A 166 -15.64 4.63 -11.82
C GLU A 166 -15.59 3.86 -13.15
N ASN A 167 -14.88 4.38 -14.15
CA ASN A 167 -14.75 3.77 -15.47
C ASN A 167 -14.15 2.35 -15.40
N GLU A 168 -13.09 2.17 -14.62
CA GLU A 168 -12.40 0.87 -14.52
C GLU A 168 -13.22 -0.16 -13.75
N LEU A 169 -13.93 0.25 -12.70
CA LEU A 169 -14.86 -0.61 -11.98
C LEU A 169 -16.06 -1.03 -12.85
N GLU A 170 -16.61 -0.10 -13.64
CA GLU A 170 -17.70 -0.39 -14.58
C GLU A 170 -17.26 -1.31 -15.70
N LYS A 171 -16.06 -1.10 -16.25
CA LYS A 171 -15.45 -2.00 -17.23
C LYS A 171 -15.31 -3.42 -16.68
N ALA A 172 -14.79 -3.55 -15.46
CA ALA A 172 -14.65 -4.84 -14.78
C ALA A 172 -16.01 -5.49 -14.48
N LEU A 173 -17.04 -4.70 -14.19
CA LEU A 173 -18.42 -5.19 -14.02
C LEU A 173 -19.01 -5.70 -15.33
N ASN A 174 -18.85 -4.94 -16.42
CA ASN A 174 -19.42 -5.26 -17.73
C ASN A 174 -18.81 -6.51 -18.36
N MET A 175 -17.56 -6.83 -18.04
CA MET A 175 -16.91 -8.05 -18.48
C MET A 175 -17.15 -9.26 -17.55
N ASP A 176 -17.93 -9.09 -16.49
CA ASP A 176 -18.19 -10.11 -15.47
C ASP A 176 -16.89 -10.68 -14.86
N ALA A 177 -15.97 -9.76 -14.49
CA ALA A 177 -14.71 -10.14 -13.85
C ALA A 177 -14.99 -10.90 -12.55
N THR A 178 -14.32 -12.04 -12.39
CA THR A 178 -14.46 -12.94 -11.24
C THR A 178 -14.12 -12.23 -9.94
N HIS A 179 -13.05 -11.43 -9.96
CA HIS A 179 -12.70 -10.53 -8.88
C HIS A 179 -12.36 -9.15 -9.41
N LYS A 180 -12.69 -8.14 -8.61
CA LYS A 180 -12.32 -6.74 -8.84
C LYS A 180 -11.63 -6.27 -7.57
N ILE A 181 -10.32 -6.09 -7.66
CA ILE A 181 -9.45 -5.80 -6.53
C ILE A 181 -8.93 -4.37 -6.69
N VAL A 182 -9.00 -3.59 -5.60
CA VAL A 182 -8.44 -2.25 -5.57
C VAL A 182 -7.23 -2.21 -4.65
N PHE A 183 -6.14 -1.63 -5.14
CA PHE A 183 -4.92 -1.37 -4.38
C PHE A 183 -4.79 0.13 -4.13
N LEU A 184 -4.49 0.47 -2.89
CA LEU A 184 -4.24 1.83 -2.45
C LEU A 184 -3.28 1.80 -1.27
N HIS A 185 -2.83 2.94 -0.74
CA HIS A 185 -1.93 2.97 0.42
C HIS A 185 -2.69 3.23 1.73
N HIS A 186 -3.48 4.31 1.80
CA HIS A 186 -4.21 4.69 3.02
C HIS A 186 -5.55 3.94 3.15
N PRO A 187 -5.79 3.18 4.23
CA PRO A 187 -7.07 2.49 4.41
C PRO A 187 -8.25 3.46 4.33
N LEU A 188 -9.36 3.00 3.76
CA LEU A 188 -10.57 3.80 3.73
C LEU A 188 -11.12 3.99 5.14
N PHE A 189 -11.11 2.97 5.99
CA PHE A 189 -11.54 3.07 7.39
C PHE A 189 -10.84 2.01 8.23
N LEU A 190 -10.82 2.18 9.55
CA LEU A 190 -10.25 1.23 10.51
C LEU A 190 -11.30 0.33 11.16
N GLU A 191 -12.46 0.88 11.51
CA GLU A 191 -13.57 0.18 12.17
C GLU A 191 -14.83 0.23 11.31
N THR A 192 -15.29 1.44 10.98
CA THR A 192 -16.52 1.64 10.20
C THR A 192 -16.36 2.78 9.19
N PRO A 193 -17.09 2.74 8.06
CA PRO A 193 -17.08 3.83 7.08
C PRO A 193 -17.48 5.21 7.63
N ASP A 194 -18.22 5.23 8.73
CA ASP A 194 -18.77 6.44 9.34
C ASP A 194 -17.97 6.92 10.57
N GLU A 195 -16.82 6.30 10.83
CA GLU A 195 -15.95 6.72 11.93
C GLU A 195 -15.40 8.14 11.70
N PRO A 196 -15.09 8.90 12.77
CA PRO A 196 -14.50 10.22 12.64
C PRO A 196 -13.18 10.20 11.85
N ASP A 197 -12.94 11.29 11.12
CA ASP A 197 -11.68 11.46 10.40
C ASP A 197 -10.50 11.49 11.38
N ASN A 198 -9.45 10.80 11.00
CA ASN A 198 -8.18 10.76 11.70
C ASN A 198 -7.04 10.67 10.68
N TYR A 199 -5.81 10.62 11.16
CA TYR A 199 -4.63 10.63 10.28
C TYR A 199 -4.51 9.41 9.36
N PHE A 200 -5.02 8.26 9.78
CA PHE A 200 -4.79 6.99 9.09
C PHE A 200 -5.72 6.73 7.92
N VAL A 201 -6.83 7.47 7.85
CA VAL A 201 -7.94 7.12 6.96
C VAL A 201 -8.26 8.23 6.00
N ILE A 202 -8.79 7.84 4.85
CA ILE A 202 -9.29 8.80 3.86
C ILE A 202 -10.43 9.64 4.49
N PRO A 203 -10.40 10.99 4.34
CA PRO A 203 -11.44 11.87 4.89
C PRO A 203 -12.85 11.51 4.43
N PHE A 204 -13.81 11.67 5.34
CA PHE A 204 -15.16 11.12 5.26
C PHE A 204 -15.85 11.37 3.90
N PRO A 205 -15.90 12.59 3.35
CA PRO A 205 -16.61 12.83 2.09
C PRO A 205 -16.07 11.99 0.92
N ARG A 206 -14.74 11.93 0.79
CA ARG A 206 -14.04 11.21 -0.30
C ARG A 206 -14.11 9.71 -0.10
N ARG A 207 -13.96 9.25 1.14
CA ARG A 207 -14.13 7.86 1.53
C ARG A 207 -15.51 7.30 1.16
N GLN A 208 -16.57 8.04 1.47
CA GLN A 208 -17.95 7.61 1.20
C GLN A 208 -18.21 7.49 -0.31
N GLU A 209 -17.66 8.40 -1.10
CA GLU A 209 -17.72 8.33 -2.57
C GLU A 209 -17.03 7.07 -3.10
N ILE A 210 -15.79 6.80 -2.68
CA ILE A 210 -15.04 5.60 -3.08
C ILE A 210 -15.79 4.32 -2.66
N ILE A 211 -16.26 4.24 -1.40
CA ILE A 211 -17.00 3.07 -0.89
C ILE A 211 -18.29 2.84 -1.69
N SER A 212 -18.99 3.90 -2.08
CA SER A 212 -20.18 3.82 -2.93
C SER A 212 -19.86 3.20 -4.30
N LEU A 213 -18.78 3.66 -4.95
CA LEU A 213 -18.31 3.11 -6.23
C LEU A 213 -17.96 1.62 -6.12
N LEU A 214 -17.23 1.24 -5.07
CA LEU A 214 -16.84 -0.15 -4.80
C LEU A 214 -18.07 -1.06 -4.62
N HIS A 215 -19.07 -0.62 -3.84
CA HIS A 215 -20.30 -1.38 -3.63
C HIS A 215 -21.14 -1.50 -4.89
N ARG A 216 -21.39 -0.39 -5.59
CA ARG A 216 -22.19 -0.38 -6.81
C ARG A 216 -21.62 -1.30 -7.89
N ASN A 217 -20.29 -1.39 -7.96
CA ASN A 217 -19.58 -2.22 -8.93
C ASN A 217 -19.20 -3.61 -8.42
N LYS A 218 -19.63 -3.99 -7.20
CA LYS A 218 -19.37 -5.32 -6.60
C LYS A 218 -17.87 -5.65 -6.56
N ALA A 219 -17.06 -4.74 -6.01
CA ALA A 219 -15.66 -5.01 -5.74
C ALA A 219 -15.52 -6.18 -4.75
N SER A 220 -14.45 -6.95 -4.86
CA SER A 220 -14.21 -8.09 -3.96
C SER A 220 -13.36 -7.70 -2.76
N ALA A 221 -12.31 -6.90 -2.97
CA ALA A 221 -11.47 -6.43 -1.88
C ALA A 221 -10.72 -5.14 -2.21
N VAL A 222 -10.29 -4.46 -1.14
CA VAL A 222 -9.38 -3.33 -1.11
C VAL A 222 -8.15 -3.71 -0.27
N PHE A 223 -6.96 -3.56 -0.83
CA PHE A 223 -5.70 -3.84 -0.16
C PHE A 223 -4.91 -2.54 0.07
N SER A 224 -4.44 -2.35 1.30
CA SER A 224 -3.76 -1.13 1.77
C SER A 224 -2.50 -1.42 2.59
N GLY A 225 -1.69 -0.38 2.80
CA GLY A 225 -0.49 -0.36 3.66
C GLY A 225 -0.68 0.62 4.82
N HIS A 226 0.27 1.53 4.99
CA HIS A 226 0.21 2.76 5.81
C HIS A 226 0.18 2.55 7.33
N LEU A 227 -0.48 1.51 7.82
CA LEU A 227 -0.69 1.31 9.26
C LEU A 227 0.53 0.69 9.95
N HIS A 228 1.47 0.09 9.21
CA HIS A 228 2.57 -0.70 9.78
C HIS A 228 2.10 -1.76 10.79
N ARG A 229 0.87 -2.27 10.58
CA ARG A 229 0.22 -3.35 11.31
C ARG A 229 -0.90 -3.91 10.47
N ASN A 230 -1.33 -5.12 10.80
CA ASN A 230 -2.44 -5.75 10.10
C ASN A 230 -3.78 -5.18 10.57
N ASN A 231 -4.69 -4.91 9.62
CA ASN A 231 -6.08 -4.57 9.91
C ASN A 231 -7.01 -5.21 8.86
N TYR A 232 -8.08 -5.86 9.33
CA TYR A 232 -8.99 -6.63 8.48
C TYR A 232 -10.43 -6.24 8.75
N ARG A 233 -11.14 -5.78 7.73
CA ARG A 233 -12.58 -5.50 7.83
C ARG A 233 -13.33 -6.15 6.68
N ASN A 234 -14.58 -6.50 6.92
CA ASN A 234 -15.51 -6.89 5.88
C ASN A 234 -16.74 -5.99 5.95
N LEU A 235 -17.04 -5.32 4.85
CA LEU A 235 -18.23 -4.49 4.72
C LEU A 235 -19.07 -5.02 3.56
N LYS A 236 -20.23 -5.61 3.88
CA LYS A 236 -21.21 -6.13 2.91
C LYS A 236 -20.56 -7.00 1.82
N GLY A 237 -19.61 -7.87 2.20
CA GLY A 237 -18.95 -8.80 1.28
C GLY A 237 -17.70 -8.26 0.58
N ILE A 238 -17.31 -7.00 0.82
CA ILE A 238 -16.03 -6.46 0.36
C ILE A 238 -15.02 -6.57 1.51
N GLU A 239 -13.88 -7.21 1.27
CA GLU A 239 -12.78 -7.28 2.24
C GLU A 239 -11.88 -6.03 2.15
N TYR A 240 -11.51 -5.47 3.29
CA TYR A 240 -10.58 -4.35 3.40
C TYR A 240 -9.40 -4.83 4.23
N VAL A 241 -8.22 -4.87 3.62
CA VAL A 241 -7.05 -5.56 4.14
C VAL A 241 -5.86 -4.62 4.14
N SER A 242 -5.57 -4.04 5.30
CA SER A 242 -4.29 -3.37 5.54
C SER A 242 -3.26 -4.42 5.94
N THR A 243 -2.16 -4.51 5.20
CA THR A 243 -1.07 -5.42 5.54
C THR A 243 -0.03 -4.74 6.42
N GLY A 244 0.56 -5.49 7.34
CA GLY A 244 1.76 -5.05 8.06
C GLY A 244 2.95 -4.81 7.13
N PRO A 245 3.98 -4.11 7.62
CA PRO A 245 5.04 -3.56 6.79
C PRO A 245 6.09 -4.63 6.48
N VAL A 246 6.76 -4.50 5.34
CA VAL A 246 8.04 -5.20 5.14
C VAL A 246 9.12 -4.57 6.00
N GLY A 247 9.07 -3.24 6.15
CA GLY A 247 9.98 -2.45 6.99
C GLY A 247 9.60 -2.51 8.48
N TYR A 248 9.51 -1.34 9.12
CA TYR A 248 9.41 -1.23 10.57
C TYR A 248 7.98 -1.44 11.09
N PRO A 249 7.68 -2.41 11.97
CA PRO A 249 6.34 -2.57 12.55
C PRO A 249 6.05 -1.51 13.62
N LEU A 250 4.85 -0.92 13.59
CA LEU A 250 4.39 0.08 14.59
C LEU A 250 3.39 -0.52 15.60
N ALA A 251 3.22 -1.84 15.61
CA ALA A 251 2.36 -2.53 16.56
C ALA A 251 2.98 -3.88 17.01
N HIS A 252 2.13 -4.85 17.33
CA HIS A 252 2.55 -6.19 17.74
C HIS A 252 2.86 -7.14 16.56
N ASP A 253 2.35 -6.83 15.37
CA ASP A 253 2.66 -7.60 14.16
C ASP A 253 4.15 -7.48 13.81
N PRO A 254 4.81 -8.56 13.36
CA PRO A 254 6.20 -8.51 12.91
C PRO A 254 6.30 -7.90 11.50
N SER A 255 7.52 -7.59 11.08
CA SER A 255 7.81 -7.33 9.66
C SER A 255 7.42 -8.55 8.82
N GLY A 256 6.75 -8.35 7.69
CA GLY A 256 6.13 -9.46 6.96
C GLY A 256 5.65 -9.14 5.55
N ILE A 257 5.07 -10.15 4.92
CA ILE A 257 4.38 -10.07 3.62
C ILE A 257 3.04 -10.78 3.70
N ARG A 258 2.12 -10.47 2.80
CA ARG A 258 0.84 -11.18 2.70
C ARG A 258 0.77 -11.97 1.41
N ILE A 259 0.39 -13.24 1.53
CA ILE A 259 0.08 -14.10 0.40
C ILE A 259 -1.43 -14.06 0.20
N VAL A 260 -1.87 -13.83 -1.04
CA VAL A 260 -3.27 -13.79 -1.43
C VAL A 260 -3.51 -14.79 -2.54
N ASP A 261 -4.50 -15.65 -2.34
CA ASP A 261 -5.01 -16.60 -3.32
C ASP A 261 -6.44 -16.22 -3.70
N LEU A 262 -6.66 -15.96 -4.98
CA LEU A 262 -7.96 -15.70 -5.58
C LEU A 262 -8.36 -16.90 -6.44
N ASP A 263 -9.57 -17.40 -6.25
CA ASP A 263 -10.15 -18.42 -7.12
C ASP A 263 -11.63 -18.13 -7.37
N GLY A 264 -12.28 -18.91 -8.26
CA GLY A 264 -13.70 -18.67 -8.57
C GLY A 264 -14.67 -18.85 -7.40
N THR A 265 -14.19 -19.31 -6.23
CA THR A 265 -15.00 -19.54 -5.03
C THR A 265 -14.76 -18.51 -3.93
N GLY A 266 -13.66 -17.75 -3.99
CA GLY A 266 -13.41 -16.68 -3.05
C GLY A 266 -11.97 -16.20 -2.98
N LEU A 267 -11.72 -15.39 -1.95
CA LEU A 267 -10.45 -14.79 -1.61
C LEU A 267 -9.94 -15.42 -0.31
N ARG A 268 -8.68 -15.87 -0.30
CA ARG A 268 -7.99 -16.28 0.92
C ARG A 268 -6.68 -15.52 1.02
N HIS A 269 -6.31 -15.15 2.24
CA HIS A 269 -5.01 -14.54 2.46
C HIS A 269 -4.43 -14.90 3.82
N HIS A 270 -3.11 -14.87 3.95
CA HIS A 270 -2.43 -15.00 5.23
C HIS A 270 -1.18 -14.11 5.28
N TYR A 271 -0.87 -13.61 6.47
CA TYR A 271 0.32 -12.82 6.72
C TYR A 271 1.47 -13.74 7.15
N LEU A 272 2.63 -13.56 6.55
CA LEU A 272 3.84 -14.34 6.77
C LEU A 272 4.93 -13.44 7.35
N SER A 273 5.46 -13.83 8.51
CA SER A 273 6.60 -13.16 9.14
C SER A 273 7.86 -13.29 8.28
N LEU A 274 8.61 -12.19 8.16
CA LEU A 274 9.97 -12.15 7.62
C LEU A 274 11.04 -12.21 8.73
N GLU A 275 10.64 -12.38 9.99
CA GLU A 275 11.56 -12.64 11.10
C GLU A 275 11.79 -14.15 11.25
#